data_AF-A0A529MDG5-F1
#
_entry.id   AF-A0A529MDG5-F1
#
_cell.length_a   1.000
_cell.length_b   1.000
_cell.length_c   1.000
_cell.angle_alpha   90.00
_cell.angle_beta   90.00
_cell.angle_gamma   90.00
#
_symmetry.space_group_name_H-M   'P 1'
#
loop_
_entity.id
_entity.type
_entity.pdbx_description
1 polymer ?
#
loop_
_entity_poly.entity_id
_entity_poly.type
_entity_poly.pdbx_seq_one_letter_code
_entity_poly.pdbx_strand_id
1 'polypeptide(L)'
;LLALVIGLLALRTSGVAFMIVTMMFAQVFYLLILYFAAWTGGDQGLVIQQASRVISIGGASLDLTNPTVRYMGALALFSVALLITLALVRSRFGRVLVAIRENEERTKMLGYDTVANKLISVVASGAICAASGAAYALLFGYVGSNFASIQYSILPLLWVLLGGAATTLGPLIGTLFMYYVTDITSGFTSAYLLIVGVALILLVLFAPKGIMGSIRERWLEWLP
;
A
#
# COMPACT_ATOMS: atom_id res chain seq x y z
N LEU A 1 -1.55 -9.08 -13.27
CA LEU A 1 -1.99 -10.46 -13.57
C LEU A 1 -2.19 -11.29 -12.30
N LEU A 2 -1.19 -11.44 -11.43
CA LEU A 2 -1.34 -12.18 -10.15
C LEU A 2 -2.51 -11.67 -9.30
N ALA A 3 -2.65 -10.34 -9.14
CA ALA A 3 -3.78 -9.75 -8.42
C ALA A 3 -5.16 -10.12 -8.98
N LEU A 4 -5.27 -10.38 -10.29
CA LEU A 4 -6.52 -10.82 -10.92
C LEU A 4 -6.85 -12.26 -10.53
N VAL A 5 -5.87 -13.15 -10.61
CA VAL A 5 -6.04 -14.56 -10.23
C VAL A 5 -6.39 -14.68 -8.75
N ILE A 6 -5.62 -14.01 -7.88
CA ILE A 6 -5.86 -13.99 -6.44
C ILE A 6 -7.21 -13.34 -6.14
N GLY A 7 -7.53 -12.21 -6.78
CA GLY A 7 -8.81 -11.52 -6.60
C GLY A 7 -10.01 -12.39 -6.98
N LEU A 8 -9.92 -13.14 -8.09
CA LEU A 8 -11.00 -14.02 -8.56
C LEU A 8 -11.27 -15.18 -7.57
N LEU A 9 -10.23 -15.70 -6.93
CA LEU A 9 -10.36 -16.73 -5.91
C LEU A 9 -10.83 -16.15 -4.57
N ALA A 10 -10.20 -15.07 -4.11
CA ALA A 10 -10.48 -14.47 -2.82
C ALA A 10 -11.91 -13.90 -2.74
N LEU A 11 -12.42 -13.27 -3.81
CA LEU A 11 -13.76 -12.69 -3.84
C LEU A 11 -14.91 -13.71 -3.79
N ARG A 12 -14.61 -15.02 -3.86
CA ARG A 12 -15.60 -16.08 -3.57
C ARG A 12 -15.92 -16.18 -2.08
N THR A 13 -15.09 -15.60 -1.23
CA THR A 13 -15.28 -15.54 0.22
C THR A 13 -15.68 -14.13 0.65
N SER A 14 -16.41 -14.01 1.76
CA SER A 14 -16.87 -12.74 2.30
C SER A 14 -16.45 -12.55 3.76
N GLY A 15 -16.38 -11.28 4.19
CA GLY A 15 -16.06 -10.92 5.57
C GLY A 15 -14.68 -11.41 6.03
N VAL A 16 -14.63 -12.05 7.20
CA VAL A 16 -13.39 -12.51 7.83
C VAL A 16 -12.68 -13.58 6.97
N ALA A 17 -13.43 -14.43 6.27
CA ALA A 17 -12.86 -15.47 5.41
C ALA A 17 -12.00 -14.86 4.28
N PHE A 18 -12.41 -13.72 3.73
CA PHE A 18 -11.64 -12.98 2.72
C PHE A 18 -10.27 -12.52 3.26
N MET A 19 -10.25 -12.04 4.50
CA MET A 19 -9.00 -11.63 5.17
C MET A 19 -8.07 -12.83 5.41
N ILE A 20 -8.61 -13.97 5.83
CA ILE A 20 -7.83 -15.19 6.06
C ILE A 20 -7.24 -15.68 4.73
N VAL A 21 -8.04 -15.76 3.68
CA VAL A 21 -7.59 -16.23 2.36
C VAL A 21 -6.49 -15.33 1.78
N THR A 22 -6.64 -14.01 1.88
CA THR A 22 -5.62 -13.06 1.40
C THR A 22 -4.31 -13.15 2.19
N MET A 23 -4.39 -13.33 3.50
CA MET A 23 -3.23 -13.60 4.36
C MET A 23 -2.53 -14.92 4.00
N MET A 24 -3.29 -15.98 3.71
CA MET A 24 -2.73 -17.25 3.27
C MET A 24 -2.01 -17.13 1.93
N PHE A 25 -2.57 -16.38 0.96
CA PHE A 25 -1.86 -16.10 -0.28
C PHE A 25 -0.54 -15.36 -0.03
N ALA A 26 -0.53 -14.33 0.83
CA ALA A 26 0.69 -13.62 1.20
C ALA A 26 1.75 -14.59 1.78
N GLN A 27 1.34 -15.49 2.69
CA GLN A 27 2.23 -16.50 3.25
C GLN A 27 2.77 -17.49 2.20
N VAL A 28 1.92 -17.93 1.26
CA VAL A 28 2.34 -18.81 0.17
C VAL A 28 3.40 -18.13 -0.69
N PHE A 29 3.23 -16.85 -1.04
CA PHE A 29 4.25 -16.12 -1.80
C PHE A 29 5.55 -15.93 -1.04
N TYR A 30 5.49 -15.65 0.27
CA TYR A 30 6.68 -15.59 1.11
C TYR A 30 7.46 -16.92 1.10
N LEU A 31 6.77 -18.04 1.27
CA LEU A 31 7.39 -19.38 1.20
C LEU A 31 7.90 -19.72 -0.20
N LEU A 32 7.19 -19.29 -1.25
CA LEU A 32 7.60 -19.50 -2.63
C LEU A 32 8.91 -18.75 -2.93
N ILE A 33 9.07 -17.53 -2.41
CA ILE A 33 10.31 -16.76 -2.52
C ILE A 33 11.47 -17.50 -1.85
N LEU A 34 11.26 -18.08 -0.67
CA LEU A 34 12.28 -18.86 0.02
C LEU A 34 12.59 -20.19 -0.68
N TYR A 35 11.58 -20.87 -1.21
CA TYR A 35 11.74 -22.17 -1.88
C TYR A 35 12.49 -22.03 -3.21
N PHE A 36 12.16 -21.04 -4.03
CA PHE A 36 12.82 -20.78 -5.31
C PHE A 36 14.07 -19.88 -5.17
N ALA A 37 14.87 -20.12 -4.13
CA ALA A 37 16.05 -19.31 -3.79
C ALA A 37 17.06 -19.16 -4.94
N ALA A 38 17.16 -20.14 -5.85
CA ALA A 38 18.02 -20.05 -7.02
C ALA A 38 17.66 -18.88 -7.96
N TRP A 39 16.41 -18.42 -7.95
CA TRP A 39 15.91 -17.34 -8.81
C TRP A 39 15.71 -16.04 -8.02
N THR A 40 15.29 -16.14 -6.76
CA THR A 40 14.91 -15.01 -5.91
C THR A 40 16.03 -14.56 -4.97
N GLY A 41 17.12 -15.32 -4.87
CA GLY A 41 18.15 -15.14 -3.83
C GLY A 41 17.69 -15.59 -2.43
N GLY A 42 16.45 -16.08 -2.28
CA GLY A 42 15.89 -16.56 -1.02
C GLY A 42 16.04 -15.52 0.09
N ASP A 43 16.67 -15.93 1.20
CA ASP A 43 16.90 -15.06 2.35
C ASP A 43 18.01 -14.02 2.13
N GLN A 44 18.95 -14.29 1.22
CA GLN A 44 19.99 -13.31 0.87
C GLN A 44 19.41 -12.14 0.05
N GLY A 45 18.31 -12.39 -0.67
CA GLY A 45 17.69 -11.40 -1.54
C GLY A 45 18.47 -11.13 -2.83
N LEU A 46 18.01 -10.14 -3.57
CA LEU A 46 18.62 -9.69 -4.82
C LEU A 46 19.24 -8.31 -4.64
N VAL A 47 20.48 -8.17 -5.08
CA VAL A 47 21.20 -6.89 -5.16
C VAL A 47 21.24 -6.44 -6.62
N ILE A 48 20.65 -5.28 -6.90
CA ILE A 48 20.65 -4.67 -8.23
C ILE A 48 21.89 -3.77 -8.35
N GLN A 49 22.77 -4.12 -9.28
CA GLN A 49 23.99 -3.38 -9.56
C GLN A 49 23.71 -1.92 -9.91
N GLN A 50 24.58 -1.00 -9.50
CA GLN A 50 24.40 0.44 -9.78
C GLN A 50 24.33 0.74 -11.28
N ALA A 51 25.11 0.01 -12.10
CA ALA A 51 25.10 0.17 -13.55
C ALA A 51 23.73 -0.10 -14.19
N SER A 52 22.93 -1.01 -13.65
CA SER A 52 21.58 -1.30 -14.14
C SER A 52 20.50 -0.34 -13.57
N ARG A 53 20.90 0.60 -12.71
CA ARG A 53 20.05 1.65 -12.13
C ARG A 53 20.23 3.00 -12.84
N VAL A 54 20.97 3.02 -13.95
CA VAL A 54 21.06 4.17 -14.85
C VAL A 54 20.12 3.92 -16.03
N ILE A 55 19.04 4.70 -16.12
CA ILE A 55 18.07 4.60 -17.20
C ILE A 55 18.42 5.68 -18.23
N SER A 56 18.81 5.28 -19.44
CA SER A 56 19.00 6.20 -20.55
C SER A 56 17.70 6.34 -21.35
N ILE A 57 17.13 7.55 -21.38
CA ILE A 57 15.95 7.87 -22.20
C ILE A 57 16.30 9.04 -23.10
N GLY A 58 16.27 8.83 -24.42
CA GLY A 58 16.37 9.91 -25.41
C GLY A 58 17.63 10.79 -25.30
N GLY A 59 18.76 10.21 -24.89
CA GLY A 59 20.04 10.94 -24.74
C GLY A 59 20.30 11.52 -23.33
N ALA A 60 19.31 11.51 -22.44
CA ALA A 60 19.50 11.84 -21.02
C ALA A 60 19.68 10.55 -20.20
N SER A 61 20.72 10.51 -19.35
CA SER A 61 20.92 9.44 -18.37
C SER A 61 20.30 9.85 -17.02
N LEU A 62 19.26 9.16 -16.60
CA LEU A 62 18.77 9.22 -15.22
C LEU A 62 19.55 8.21 -14.38
N ASP A 63 20.48 8.70 -13.57
CA ASP A 63 21.14 7.89 -12.56
C ASP A 63 20.32 7.87 -11.27
N LEU A 64 19.65 6.75 -11.00
CA LEU A 64 18.85 6.53 -9.77
C LEU A 64 19.73 6.35 -8.52
N THR A 65 21.06 6.34 -8.66
CA THR A 65 22.01 6.36 -7.54
C THR A 65 22.13 7.77 -6.96
N ASN A 66 21.91 8.80 -7.78
CA ASN A 66 21.93 10.19 -7.32
C ASN A 66 20.72 10.45 -6.39
N PRO A 67 20.94 10.93 -5.14
CA PRO A 67 19.86 11.16 -4.17
C PRO A 67 18.74 12.05 -4.70
N THR A 68 19.06 13.08 -5.47
CA THR A 68 18.09 14.03 -6.01
C THR A 68 17.21 13.38 -7.07
N VAL A 69 17.82 12.65 -8.01
CA VAL A 69 17.09 11.93 -9.07
C VAL A 69 16.23 10.83 -8.48
N ARG A 70 16.76 10.10 -7.49
CA ARG A 70 16.02 9.08 -6.73
C ARG A 70 14.78 9.66 -6.05
N TYR A 71 14.93 10.79 -5.35
CA TYR A 71 13.82 11.47 -4.69
C TYR A 71 12.77 11.95 -5.69
N MET A 72 13.19 12.60 -6.78
CA MET A 72 12.28 13.08 -7.82
C MET A 72 11.53 11.93 -8.51
N GLY A 73 12.20 10.80 -8.75
CA GLY A 73 11.57 9.60 -9.29
C GLY A 73 10.51 9.01 -8.36
N ALA A 74 10.82 8.90 -7.06
CA ALA A 74 9.87 8.46 -6.05
C ALA A 74 8.67 9.42 -5.93
N LEU A 75 8.93 10.74 -5.92
CA LEU A 75 7.90 11.77 -5.85
C LEU A 75 6.98 11.75 -7.09
N ALA A 76 7.56 11.56 -8.28
CA ALA A 76 6.80 11.45 -9.52
C ALA A 76 5.87 10.22 -9.49
N LEU A 77 6.41 9.06 -9.10
CA LEU A 77 5.60 7.83 -8.96
C LEU A 77 4.47 8.00 -7.93
N PHE A 78 4.80 8.57 -6.76
CA PHE A 78 3.82 8.87 -5.73
C PHE A 78 2.72 9.81 -6.25
N SER A 79 3.11 10.89 -6.94
CA SER A 79 2.16 11.86 -7.50
C SER A 79 1.23 11.22 -8.52
N VAL A 80 1.76 10.38 -9.41
CA VAL A 80 0.96 9.63 -10.39
C VAL A 80 0.00 8.68 -9.70
N ALA A 81 0.46 7.90 -8.71
CA ALA A 81 -0.39 6.98 -7.96
C ALA A 81 -1.52 7.72 -7.20
N LEU A 82 -1.20 8.88 -6.61
CA LEU A 82 -2.16 9.72 -5.92
C LEU A 82 -3.21 10.30 -6.87
N LEU A 83 -2.79 10.81 -8.03
CA LEU A 83 -3.71 11.32 -9.06
C LEU A 83 -4.63 10.23 -9.61
N ILE A 84 -4.09 9.03 -9.88
CA ILE A 84 -4.89 7.88 -10.32
C ILE A 84 -5.93 7.52 -9.26
N THR A 85 -5.52 7.46 -7.98
CA THR A 85 -6.42 7.12 -6.87
C THR A 85 -7.52 8.18 -6.72
N LEU A 86 -7.17 9.46 -6.81
CA LEU A 86 -8.11 10.57 -6.69
C LEU A 86 -9.10 10.61 -7.87
N ALA A 87 -8.63 10.36 -9.10
CA ALA A 87 -9.48 10.23 -10.27
C ALA A 87 -10.44 9.04 -10.13
N LEU A 88 -9.96 7.90 -9.64
CA LEU A 88 -10.76 6.70 -9.45
C LEU A 88 -11.87 6.90 -8.40
N VAL A 89 -11.55 7.54 -7.26
CA VAL A 89 -12.52 7.84 -6.19
C VAL A 89 -13.57 8.84 -6.65
N ARG A 90 -13.21 9.87 -7.43
CA ARG A 90 -14.15 10.88 -7.95
C ARG A 90 -14.98 10.40 -9.15
N SER A 91 -14.57 9.30 -9.79
CA SER A 91 -15.27 8.76 -10.96
C SER A 91 -16.62 8.12 -10.61
N ARG A 92 -17.39 7.75 -11.63
CA ARG A 92 -18.62 6.94 -11.46
C ARG A 92 -18.32 5.61 -10.77
N PHE A 93 -17.15 5.00 -11.06
CA PHE A 93 -16.72 3.75 -10.45
C PHE A 93 -16.54 3.89 -8.93
N GLY A 94 -15.89 4.95 -8.46
CA GLY A 94 -15.75 5.23 -7.04
C GLY A 94 -17.10 5.37 -6.31
N ARG A 95 -18.07 6.03 -6.92
CA ARG A 95 -19.44 6.14 -6.37
C ARG A 95 -20.15 4.79 -6.27
N VAL A 96 -19.97 3.91 -7.26
CA VAL A 96 -20.51 2.53 -7.20
C VAL A 96 -19.84 1.74 -6.07
N LEU A 97 -18.53 1.88 -5.86
CA LEU A 97 -17.85 1.23 -4.73
C LEU A 97 -18.37 1.71 -3.37
N VAL A 98 -18.70 3.00 -3.24
CA VAL A 98 -19.35 3.52 -2.02
C VAL A 98 -20.72 2.91 -1.84
N ALA A 99 -21.53 2.80 -2.90
CA ALA A 99 -22.84 2.14 -2.83
C ALA A 99 -22.73 0.65 -2.43
N ILE A 100 -21.73 -0.06 -2.98
CA ILE A 100 -21.44 -1.46 -2.60
C ILE A 100 -21.08 -1.57 -1.12
N ARG A 101 -20.31 -0.61 -0.58
CA ARG A 101 -19.94 -0.56 0.84
C ARG A 101 -21.14 -0.34 1.76
N GLU A 102 -22.10 0.50 1.35
CA GLU A 102 -23.30 0.76 2.16
C GLU A 102 -24.27 -0.42 2.14
N ASN A 103 -24.61 -0.93 0.95
CA ASN A 103 -25.47 -2.08 0.80
C ASN A 103 -25.22 -2.76 -0.55
N GLU A 104 -24.49 -3.87 -0.49
CA GLU A 104 -24.15 -4.67 -1.67
C GLU A 104 -25.38 -5.25 -2.35
N GLU A 105 -26.34 -5.76 -1.58
CA GLU A 105 -27.56 -6.39 -2.12
C GLU A 105 -28.42 -5.38 -2.88
N ARG A 106 -28.62 -4.19 -2.32
CA ARG A 106 -29.33 -3.08 -2.99
C ARG A 106 -28.60 -2.64 -4.26
N THR A 107 -27.27 -2.55 -4.23
CA THR A 107 -26.48 -2.15 -5.41
C THR A 107 -26.62 -3.18 -6.54
N LYS A 108 -26.69 -4.46 -6.20
CA LYS A 108 -26.95 -5.55 -7.15
C LYS A 108 -28.35 -5.48 -7.75
N MET A 109 -29.37 -5.13 -6.95
CA MET A 109 -30.75 -4.93 -7.44
C MET A 109 -30.87 -3.76 -8.44
N LEU A 110 -29.99 -2.76 -8.34
CA LEU A 110 -29.88 -1.65 -9.31
C LEU A 110 -29.20 -2.06 -10.64
N GLY A 111 -28.81 -3.32 -10.80
CA GLY A 111 -28.22 -3.86 -12.03
C GLY A 111 -26.69 -3.74 -12.12
N TYR A 112 -26.01 -3.29 -11.04
CA TYR A 112 -24.55 -3.25 -11.01
C TYR A 112 -23.97 -4.63 -10.67
N ASP A 113 -22.96 -5.06 -11.42
CA ASP A 113 -22.17 -6.24 -11.08
C ASP A 113 -21.20 -5.91 -9.93
N THR A 114 -21.58 -6.28 -8.71
CA THR A 114 -20.78 -6.00 -7.51
C THR A 114 -19.47 -6.77 -7.49
N VAL A 115 -19.44 -7.97 -8.08
CA VAL A 115 -18.26 -8.84 -8.11
C VAL A 115 -17.22 -8.27 -9.07
N ALA A 116 -17.62 -7.88 -10.28
CA ALA A 116 -16.71 -7.27 -11.24
C ALA A 116 -16.12 -5.95 -10.72
N ASN A 117 -16.94 -5.10 -10.08
CA ASN A 117 -16.46 -3.84 -9.51
C ASN A 117 -15.46 -4.07 -8.37
N LYS A 118 -15.71 -5.05 -7.48
CA LYS A 118 -14.74 -5.45 -6.45
C LYS A 118 -13.46 -6.02 -7.05
N LEU A 119 -13.55 -6.85 -8.10
CA LEU A 119 -12.38 -7.43 -8.76
C LEU A 119 -11.49 -6.35 -9.37
N ILE A 120 -12.08 -5.36 -10.06
CA ILE A 120 -11.33 -4.23 -10.61
C ILE A 120 -10.61 -3.46 -9.49
N SER A 121 -11.27 -3.25 -8.35
CA SER A 121 -10.64 -2.56 -7.20
C SER A 121 -9.43 -3.34 -6.63
N VAL A 122 -9.54 -4.66 -6.53
CA VAL A 122 -8.43 -5.53 -6.08
C VAL A 122 -7.28 -5.52 -7.09
N VAL A 123 -7.58 -5.59 -8.38
CA VAL A 123 -6.56 -5.55 -9.44
C VAL A 123 -5.86 -4.19 -9.47
N ALA A 124 -6.60 -3.09 -9.35
CA ALA A 124 -6.04 -1.74 -9.34
C ALA A 124 -5.13 -1.51 -8.11
N SER A 125 -5.58 -1.89 -6.91
CA SER A 125 -4.75 -1.80 -5.70
C SER A 125 -3.49 -2.66 -5.81
N GLY A 126 -3.61 -3.91 -6.28
CA GLY A 126 -2.48 -4.79 -6.51
C GLY A 126 -1.49 -4.26 -7.54
N ALA A 127 -1.96 -3.58 -8.59
CA ALA A 127 -1.10 -2.94 -9.58
C ALA A 127 -0.30 -1.77 -8.99
N ILE A 128 -0.95 -0.93 -8.16
CA ILE A 128 -0.28 0.20 -7.47
C ILE A 128 0.76 -0.34 -6.47
N CYS A 129 0.41 -1.37 -5.69
CA CYS A 129 1.34 -2.01 -4.75
C CYS A 129 2.53 -2.66 -5.48
N ALA A 130 2.30 -3.34 -6.60
CA ALA A 130 3.36 -3.94 -7.41
C ALA A 130 4.29 -2.88 -8.02
N ALA A 131 3.74 -1.78 -8.52
CA ALA A 131 4.54 -0.65 -9.02
C ALA A 131 5.41 -0.03 -7.91
N SER A 132 4.84 0.13 -6.70
CA SER A 132 5.58 0.61 -5.53
C SER A 132 6.74 -0.32 -5.16
N GLY A 133 6.50 -1.64 -5.10
CA GLY A 133 7.55 -2.63 -4.79
C GLY A 133 8.65 -2.70 -5.85
N ALA A 134 8.29 -2.67 -7.14
CA ALA A 134 9.25 -2.66 -8.23
C ALA A 134 10.11 -1.38 -8.21
N ALA A 135 9.48 -0.23 -7.97
CA ALA A 135 10.20 1.04 -7.82
C ALA A 135 11.12 1.03 -6.60
N TYR A 136 10.68 0.48 -5.46
CA TYR A 136 11.53 0.34 -4.28
C TYR A 136 12.81 -0.44 -4.60
N ALA A 137 12.69 -1.59 -5.26
CA ALA A 137 13.86 -2.39 -5.65
C ALA A 137 14.83 -1.59 -6.54
N LEU A 138 14.32 -0.82 -7.51
CA LEU A 138 15.15 0.02 -8.39
C LEU A 138 15.77 1.23 -7.69
N LEU A 139 15.06 1.84 -6.74
CA LEU A 139 15.51 3.05 -6.02
C LEU A 139 16.50 2.73 -4.90
N PHE A 140 16.43 1.55 -4.29
CA PHE A 140 17.31 1.15 -3.19
C PHE A 140 18.34 0.10 -3.58
N GLY A 141 18.13 -0.61 -4.71
CA GLY A 141 19.08 -1.58 -5.25
C GLY A 141 19.15 -2.89 -4.46
N TYR A 142 18.21 -3.12 -3.54
CA TYR A 142 18.14 -4.34 -2.75
C TYR A 142 16.69 -4.73 -2.50
N VAL A 143 16.40 -6.03 -2.62
CA VAL A 143 15.11 -6.60 -2.20
C VAL A 143 15.36 -7.98 -1.55
N GLY A 144 14.92 -8.13 -0.31
CA GLY A 144 15.02 -9.37 0.46
C GLY A 144 13.68 -10.10 0.62
N SER A 145 13.74 -11.35 1.08
CA SER A 145 12.58 -12.18 1.48
C SER A 145 11.66 -11.45 2.48
N ASN A 146 12.25 -10.71 3.43
CA ASN A 146 11.55 -10.02 4.52
C ASN A 146 10.48 -9.02 4.04
N PHE A 147 10.61 -8.45 2.84
CA PHE A 147 9.60 -7.55 2.27
C PHE A 147 8.29 -8.27 1.93
N ALA A 148 8.34 -9.57 1.66
CA ALA A 148 7.16 -10.40 1.42
C ALA A 148 6.55 -10.96 2.72
N SER A 149 7.15 -10.67 3.88
CA SER A 149 6.61 -11.12 5.16
C SER A 149 5.27 -10.44 5.47
N ILE A 150 4.43 -11.18 6.19
CA ILE A 150 3.15 -10.66 6.70
C ILE A 150 3.40 -9.45 7.60
N GLN A 151 4.43 -9.51 8.45
CA GLN A 151 4.78 -8.44 9.37
C GLN A 151 5.02 -7.11 8.64
N TYR A 152 5.77 -7.16 7.54
CA TYR A 152 6.04 -5.97 6.72
C TYR A 152 4.77 -5.44 6.05
N SER A 153 3.86 -6.32 5.63
CA SER A 153 2.59 -5.94 5.00
C SER A 153 1.60 -5.26 5.96
N ILE A 154 1.72 -5.50 7.28
CA ILE A 154 0.85 -4.90 8.30
C ILE A 154 1.20 -3.41 8.53
N LEU A 155 2.47 -3.01 8.38
CA LEU A 155 2.90 -1.63 8.69
C LEU A 155 2.16 -0.56 7.85
N PRO A 156 2.10 -0.66 6.50
CA PRO A 156 1.34 0.29 5.70
C PRO A 156 -0.14 0.34 6.05
N LEU A 157 -0.74 -0.81 6.39
CA LEU A 157 -2.14 -0.87 6.84
C LEU A 157 -2.32 -0.05 8.13
N LEU A 158 -1.42 -0.19 9.10
CA LEU A 158 -1.45 0.59 10.33
C LEU A 158 -1.28 2.10 10.06
N TRP A 159 -0.39 2.49 9.15
CA TRP A 159 -0.20 3.89 8.77
C TRP A 159 -1.44 4.48 8.09
N VAL A 160 -2.13 3.71 7.24
CA VAL A 160 -3.40 4.10 6.61
C VAL A 160 -4.51 4.25 7.65
N LEU A 161 -4.65 3.30 8.58
CA LEU A 161 -5.63 3.38 9.65
C LEU A 161 -5.41 4.61 10.53
N LEU A 162 -4.16 4.88 10.89
CA LEU A 162 -3.77 6.04 11.66
C LEU A 162 -4.05 7.36 10.93
N GLY A 163 -3.70 7.42 9.65
CA GLY A 163 -3.93 8.60 8.82
C GLY A 163 -5.41 8.89 8.59
N GLY A 164 -6.24 7.83 8.52
CA GLY A 164 -7.68 7.88 8.30
C GLY A 164 -8.06 7.19 6.99
N ALA A 165 -8.48 5.93 7.09
CA ALA A 165 -8.83 5.06 5.96
C ALA A 165 -10.01 5.58 5.10
N ALA A 166 -10.80 6.54 5.62
CA ALA A 166 -11.91 7.15 4.91
C ALA A 166 -11.52 8.38 4.06
N THR A 167 -10.24 8.77 4.04
CA THR A 167 -9.76 9.96 3.30
C THR A 167 -8.66 9.59 2.32
N THR A 168 -8.60 10.29 1.19
CA THR A 168 -7.58 10.03 0.15
C THR A 168 -6.19 10.47 0.58
N LEU A 169 -6.09 11.54 1.37
CA LEU A 169 -4.83 12.09 1.89
C LEU A 169 -4.43 11.53 3.26
N GLY A 170 -5.34 10.83 3.96
CA GLY A 170 -5.05 10.20 5.25
C GLY A 170 -3.80 9.32 5.23
N PRO A 171 -3.67 8.36 4.31
CA PRO A 171 -2.48 7.52 4.20
C PRO A 171 -1.16 8.28 4.11
N LEU A 172 -1.13 9.43 3.44
CA LEU A 172 0.06 10.27 3.32
C LEU A 172 0.46 10.85 4.68
N ILE A 173 -0.49 11.44 5.39
CA ILE A 173 -0.26 12.02 6.72
C ILE A 173 0.14 10.93 7.72
N GLY A 174 -0.56 9.80 7.68
CA GLY A 174 -0.28 8.69 8.58
C GLY A 174 1.08 8.06 8.35
N THR A 175 1.47 7.90 7.08
CA THR A 175 2.82 7.43 6.71
C THR A 175 3.88 8.42 7.15
N LEU A 176 3.69 9.73 6.90
CA LEU A 176 4.66 10.75 7.28
C LEU A 176 4.88 10.78 8.79
N PHE A 177 3.79 10.78 9.57
CA PHE A 177 3.85 10.77 11.03
C PHE A 177 4.54 9.50 11.56
N MET A 178 4.08 8.33 11.14
CA MET A 178 4.63 7.06 11.63
C MET A 178 6.05 6.80 11.16
N TYR A 179 6.42 7.28 9.98
CA TYR A 179 7.79 7.21 9.50
C TYR A 179 8.73 7.99 10.43
N TYR A 180 8.42 9.25 10.76
CA TYR A 180 9.25 10.03 11.69
C TYR A 180 9.28 9.45 13.10
N VAL A 181 8.15 8.95 13.61
CA VAL A 181 8.11 8.26 14.90
C VAL A 181 9.03 7.05 14.88
N THR A 182 8.97 6.24 13.83
CA THR A 182 9.80 5.04 13.69
C THR A 182 11.28 5.39 13.56
N ASP A 183 11.61 6.35 12.68
CA ASP A 183 12.98 6.78 12.40
C ASP A 183 13.67 7.34 13.65
N ILE A 184 13.06 8.32 14.30
CA ILE A 184 13.58 8.94 15.52
C ILE A 184 13.74 7.89 16.63
N THR A 185 12.71 7.06 16.82
CA THR A 185 12.73 6.05 17.89
C THR A 185 13.78 4.97 17.64
N SER A 186 13.95 4.55 16.39
CA SER A 186 14.94 3.53 16.02
C SER A 186 16.37 4.00 16.31
N GLY A 187 16.62 5.31 16.32
CA GLY A 187 17.90 5.89 16.74
C GLY A 187 18.16 5.82 18.24
N PHE A 188 17.11 5.74 19.07
CA PHE A 188 17.23 5.68 20.53
C PHE A 188 17.10 4.27 21.11
N THR A 189 16.27 3.41 20.52
CA THR A 189 15.99 2.06 21.04
C THR A 189 15.79 1.03 19.93
N SER A 190 16.29 -0.19 20.19
CA SER A 190 16.02 -1.36 19.34
C SER A 190 14.57 -1.82 19.42
N ALA A 191 13.86 -1.50 20.50
CA ALA A 191 12.45 -1.86 20.72
C ALA A 191 11.47 -0.81 20.15
N TYR A 192 11.80 -0.19 19.02
CA TYR A 192 10.99 0.89 18.43
C TYR A 192 9.55 0.45 18.09
N LEU A 193 9.32 -0.83 17.76
CA LEU A 193 7.99 -1.38 17.51
C LEU A 193 7.05 -1.24 18.73
N LEU A 194 7.59 -1.27 19.95
CA LEU A 194 6.79 -1.06 21.17
C LEU A 194 6.23 0.36 21.20
N ILE A 195 7.07 1.35 20.89
CA ILE A 195 6.68 2.76 20.85
C ILE A 195 5.71 3.02 19.70
N VAL A 196 5.93 2.42 18.53
CA VAL A 196 4.96 2.46 17.42
C VAL A 196 3.61 1.90 17.84
N GLY A 197 3.58 0.76 18.56
CA GLY A 197 2.36 0.17 19.09
C GLY A 197 1.65 1.07 20.10
N VAL A 198 2.38 1.68 21.04
CA VAL A 198 1.82 2.64 21.99
C VAL A 198 1.27 3.87 21.29
N ALA A 199 2.01 4.42 20.32
CA ALA A 199 1.55 5.56 19.53
C ALA A 199 0.27 5.24 18.75
N LEU A 200 0.14 4.03 18.20
CA LEU A 200 -1.09 3.55 17.56
C LEU A 200 -2.25 3.45 18.55
N ILE A 201 -2.04 2.87 19.74
CA ILE A 201 -3.09 2.73 20.76
C ILE A 201 -3.59 4.11 21.20
N LEU A 202 -2.68 5.04 21.51
CA LEU A 202 -3.04 6.40 21.89
C LEU A 202 -3.84 7.08 20.79
N LEU A 203 -3.41 6.95 19.55
CA LEU A 203 -4.08 7.60 18.43
C LEU A 203 -5.47 7.00 18.15
N VAL A 204 -5.62 5.68 18.21
CA VAL A 204 -6.94 5.04 18.08
C VAL A 204 -7.88 5.47 19.21
N LEU A 205 -7.35 5.67 20.43
CA LEU A 205 -8.13 6.10 21.59
C LEU A 205 -8.57 7.57 21.49
N PHE A 206 -7.71 8.47 21.01
CA PHE A 206 -8.00 9.90 20.92
C PHE A 206 -8.57 10.37 19.58
N ALA A 207 -8.33 9.63 18.50
CA ALA A 207 -8.69 9.97 17.12
C ALA A 207 -9.20 8.73 16.35
N PRO A 208 -10.38 8.19 16.67
CA PRO A 208 -10.89 6.92 16.13
C PRO A 208 -11.19 6.95 14.62
N LYS A 209 -11.32 8.13 14.02
CA LYS A 209 -11.46 8.31 12.56
C LYS A 209 -10.11 8.51 11.85
N GLY A 210 -9.01 8.41 12.58
CA GLY A 210 -7.65 8.78 12.15
C GLY A 210 -7.40 10.29 12.28
N ILE A 211 -6.15 10.69 12.05
CA ILE A 211 -5.71 12.10 12.14
C ILE A 211 -6.55 12.96 11.19
N MET A 212 -6.64 12.57 9.92
CA MET A 212 -7.33 13.36 8.90
C MET A 212 -8.86 13.32 9.07
N GLY A 213 -9.41 12.19 9.51
CA GLY A 213 -10.84 12.07 9.81
C GLY A 213 -11.27 12.97 10.96
N SER A 214 -10.43 13.12 11.98
CA SER A 214 -10.69 13.99 13.13
C SER A 214 -10.57 15.48 12.77
N ILE A 215 -9.66 15.83 11.86
CA ILE A 215 -9.52 17.19 11.32
C ILE A 215 -10.70 17.54 10.41
N ARG A 216 -11.13 16.61 9.54
CA ARG A 216 -12.29 16.81 8.65
C ARG A 216 -13.57 17.09 9.44
N GLU A 217 -13.82 16.34 10.51
CA GLU A 217 -15.03 16.50 11.35
C GLU A 217 -15.03 17.77 12.19
N ARG A 218 -13.86 18.31 12.56
CA ARG A 218 -13.77 19.50 13.41
C ARG A 218 -13.52 20.81 12.66
N TRP A 219 -12.86 20.78 11.49
CA TRP A 219 -12.34 22.00 10.85
C TRP A 219 -12.58 22.12 9.35
N LEU A 220 -12.63 21.03 8.58
CA LEU A 220 -12.65 21.10 7.11
C LEU A 220 -13.51 19.99 6.48
N GLU A 221 -14.83 20.15 6.53
CA GLU A 221 -15.80 19.20 5.95
C GLU A 221 -15.61 18.96 4.44
N TRP A 222 -14.95 19.90 3.74
CA TRP A 222 -14.78 19.94 2.28
C TRP A 222 -13.62 19.08 1.73
N LEU A 223 -12.79 18.46 2.57
CA LEU A 223 -11.71 17.58 2.14
C LEU A 223 -12.22 16.18 1.73
N PRO A 224 -11.85 15.65 0.55
CA PRO A 224 -12.28 14.35 0.05
C PRO A 224 -11.69 13.14 0.80
#